data_AF-A0A2N9NM44-F1
#
_entry.id   AF-A0A2N9NM44-F1
#
_cell.length_a   1.000
_cell.length_b   1.000
_cell.length_c   1.000
_cell.angle_alpha   90.00
_cell.angle_beta   90.00
_cell.angle_gamma   90.00
#
_symmetry.space_group_name_H-M   'P 1'
#
loop_
_entity.id
_entity.type
_entity.pdbx_description
1 polymer ?
#
loop_
_entity_poly.entity_id
_entity_poly.type
_entity_poly.pdbx_seq_one_letter_code
_entity_poly.pdbx_strand_id
1 'polypeptide(L)'
;MRYLLDVNALIALAHTGHVFHAEARKWYLSVAATARGFHTCSITEIGFVRVSVVTGLQPDIATAKRALDALKSSSKIRFELISDDVGAAQLPAIPPGWRTPEVLRRRK
;
A
#
# COMPACT_ATOMS: atom_id res chain seq x y z
N MET A 1 15.00 -7.96 -0.09
CA MET A 1 13.68 -8.47 -0.56
C MET A 1 12.99 -7.41 -1.43
N ARG A 2 11.95 -7.76 -2.19
CA ARG A 2 11.07 -6.80 -2.89
C ARG A 2 9.76 -6.72 -2.13
N TYR A 3 9.19 -5.53 -1.98
CA TYR A 3 7.96 -5.31 -1.21
C TYR A 3 6.92 -4.61 -2.06
N LEU A 4 5.73 -5.20 -2.21
CA LEU A 4 4.57 -4.48 -2.75
C LEU A 4 3.89 -3.74 -1.59
N LEU A 5 3.85 -2.42 -1.66
CA LEU A 5 3.29 -1.60 -0.58
C LEU A 5 1.78 -1.48 -0.75
N ASP A 6 1.04 -1.81 0.30
CA ASP A 6 -0.40 -1.57 0.36
C ASP A 6 -0.73 -0.08 0.53
N VAL A 7 -2.01 0.26 0.42
CA VAL A 7 -2.51 1.64 0.53
C VAL A 7 -2.16 2.26 1.90
N ASN A 8 -2.31 1.51 2.99
CA ASN A 8 -2.07 2.03 4.34
C ASN A 8 -0.58 2.28 4.58
N ALA A 9 0.30 1.41 4.08
CA ALA A 9 1.74 1.61 4.12
C ALA A 9 2.14 2.89 3.37
N LEU A 10 1.60 3.11 2.16
CA LEU A 10 1.85 4.35 1.40
C LEU A 10 1.35 5.58 2.16
N ILE A 11 0.13 5.56 2.69
CA ILE A 11 -0.44 6.68 3.44
C ILE A 11 0.36 6.97 4.70
N ALA A 12 0.70 5.93 5.47
CA ALA A 12 1.48 6.07 6.69
C ALA A 12 2.87 6.65 6.42
N LEU A 13 3.51 6.29 5.31
CA LEU A 13 4.81 6.87 4.94
C LEU A 13 4.71 8.33 4.47
N ALA A 14 3.65 8.68 3.73
CA ALA A 14 3.50 10.02 3.16
C ALA A 14 2.96 11.08 4.14
N HIS A 15 2.16 10.68 5.13
CA HIS A 15 1.43 11.63 5.98
C HIS A 15 1.82 11.49 7.45
N THR A 16 2.39 12.55 8.02
CA THR A 16 2.79 12.61 9.43
C THR A 16 1.60 12.53 10.40
N GLY A 17 0.40 12.93 9.95
CA GLY A 17 -0.84 12.85 10.73
C GLY A 17 -1.45 11.43 10.80
N HIS A 18 -0.89 10.46 10.09
CA HIS A 18 -1.38 9.07 10.17
C HIS A 18 -0.90 8.40 11.46
N VAL A 19 -1.78 7.68 12.16
CA VAL A 19 -1.49 7.05 13.47
C VAL A 19 -0.27 6.12 13.44
N PHE A 20 -0.03 5.45 12.31
CA PHE A 20 1.11 4.55 12.12
C PHE A 20 2.32 5.19 11.41
N HIS A 21 2.40 6.52 11.32
CA HIS A 21 3.50 7.18 10.62
C HIS A 21 4.88 6.81 11.20
N ALA A 22 5.02 6.86 12.53
CA ALA A 22 6.27 6.53 13.20
C ALA A 22 6.67 5.07 12.94
N GLU A 23 5.70 4.16 12.94
CA GLU A 23 5.94 2.72 12.82
C GLU A 23 6.31 2.36 11.38
N ALA A 24 5.61 2.96 10.41
CA ALA A 24 5.92 2.83 9.00
C ALA A 24 7.33 3.38 8.69
N ARG A 25 7.69 4.53 9.25
CA ARG A 25 9.04 5.10 9.11
C ARG A 25 10.12 4.22 9.74
N LYS A 26 9.87 3.66 10.92
CA LYS A 26 10.78 2.71 11.58
C LYS A 26 10.98 1.46 10.73
N TRP A 27 9.89 0.89 10.19
CA TRP A 27 9.95 -0.24 9.28
C TRP A 27 10.73 0.10 8.00
N TYR A 28 10.44 1.23 7.35
CA TYR A 28 11.17 1.72 6.17
C TYR A 28 12.68 1.76 6.43
N LEU A 29 13.10 2.35 7.55
CA LEU A 29 14.52 2.43 7.92
C LEU A 29 15.13 1.06 8.17
N SER A 30 14.39 0.13 8.78
CA SER A 30 14.86 -1.24 9.05
C SER A 30 15.13 -2.05 7.78
N VAL A 31 14.39 -1.79 6.69
CA VAL A 31 14.55 -2.51 5.42
C VAL A 31 15.39 -1.75 4.40
N ALA A 32 15.71 -0.47 4.63
CA ALA A 32 16.37 0.39 3.64
C ALA A 32 17.72 -0.13 3.14
N ALA A 33 18.48 -0.85 3.97
CA ALA A 33 19.77 -1.41 3.58
C ALA A 33 19.68 -2.72 2.78
N THR A 34 18.54 -3.43 2.83
CA THR A 34 18.39 -4.80 2.29
C THR A 34 17.25 -4.95 1.28
N ALA A 35 16.39 -3.93 1.16
CA ALA A 35 15.35 -3.86 0.15
C ALA A 35 15.98 -3.72 -1.24
N ARG A 36 15.52 -4.56 -2.18
CA ARG A 36 15.90 -4.48 -3.60
C ARG A 36 15.01 -3.51 -4.37
N GLY A 37 13.89 -3.11 -3.80
CA GLY A 37 12.90 -2.23 -4.41
C GLY A 37 11.57 -2.29 -3.68
N PHE A 38 10.83 -1.20 -3.77
CA PHE A 38 9.42 -1.14 -3.42
C PHE A 38 8.59 -1.11 -4.70
N HIS A 39 7.45 -1.76 -4.63
CA HIS A 39 6.51 -1.82 -5.73
C HIS A 39 5.19 -1.20 -5.32
N THR A 40 4.52 -0.63 -6.31
CA THR A 40 3.13 -0.19 -6.26
C THR A 40 2.39 -0.79 -7.44
N CYS A 41 1.07 -0.81 -7.39
CA CYS A 41 0.22 -1.25 -8.49
C CYS A 41 -0.96 -0.28 -8.64
N SER A 42 -1.79 -0.48 -9.67
CA SER A 42 -2.92 0.42 -9.93
C SER A 42 -3.86 0.55 -8.73
N ILE A 43 -4.17 -0.56 -8.05
CA ILE A 43 -5.01 -0.59 -6.86
C ILE A 43 -4.40 0.25 -5.72
N THR A 44 -3.08 0.16 -5.50
CA THR A 44 -2.45 0.84 -4.35
C THR A 44 -2.22 2.32 -4.59
N GLU A 45 -1.84 2.73 -5.81
CA GLU A 45 -1.67 4.16 -6.15
C GLU A 45 -3.01 4.90 -6.20
N ILE A 46 -4.03 4.32 -6.84
CA ILE A 46 -5.38 4.91 -6.89
C ILE A 46 -6.01 4.90 -5.49
N GLY A 47 -5.78 3.83 -4.72
CA GLY A 47 -6.21 3.72 -3.33
C GLY A 47 -5.61 4.82 -2.46
N PHE A 48 -4.31 5.12 -2.61
CA PHE A 48 -3.65 6.22 -1.92
C PHE A 48 -4.33 7.56 -2.23
N VAL A 49 -4.55 7.87 -3.51
CA VAL A 49 -5.18 9.13 -3.92
C VAL A 49 -6.59 9.25 -3.33
N ARG A 50 -7.42 8.20 -3.49
CA ARG A 50 -8.80 8.20 -3.02
C ARG A 50 -8.89 8.38 -1.50
N VAL A 51 -8.15 7.57 -0.74
CA VAL A 51 -8.24 7.60 0.73
C VAL A 51 -7.66 8.90 1.27
N SER A 52 -6.56 9.41 0.72
CA SER A 52 -5.97 10.67 1.19
C SER A 52 -6.93 11.85 1.07
N VAL A 53 -7.71 11.92 -0.02
CA VAL A 53 -8.71 12.99 -0.22
C VAL A 53 -9.95 12.76 0.65
N VAL A 54 -10.52 11.56 0.65
CA VAL A 54 -11.77 11.27 1.39
C VAL A 54 -11.59 11.44 2.90
N THR A 55 -10.39 11.17 3.42
CA THR A 55 -10.08 11.33 4.84
C THR A 55 -9.61 12.74 5.22
N GLY A 56 -9.47 13.65 4.25
CA GLY A 56 -9.00 15.01 4.47
C GLY A 56 -7.49 15.14 4.74
N LEU A 57 -6.71 14.07 4.55
CA LEU A 57 -5.24 14.13 4.61
C LEU A 57 -4.64 14.98 3.49
N GLN A 58 -5.35 15.06 2.36
CA GLN A 58 -5.01 15.92 1.22
C GLN A 58 -6.27 16.68 0.77
N PRO A 59 -6.14 17.95 0.33
CA PRO A 59 -7.29 18.79 0.01
C PRO A 59 -8.00 18.37 -1.29
N ASP A 60 -7.27 17.78 -2.24
CA ASP A 60 -7.80 17.41 -3.56
C ASP A 60 -6.96 16.32 -4.24
N ILE A 61 -7.49 15.81 -5.36
CA ILE A 61 -6.85 14.76 -6.16
C ILE A 61 -5.48 15.19 -6.70
N ALA A 62 -5.33 16.45 -7.12
CA ALA A 62 -4.09 16.94 -7.71
C ALA A 62 -2.96 16.97 -6.68
N THR A 63 -3.27 17.38 -5.45
CA THR A 63 -2.34 17.43 -4.33
C THR A 63 -2.01 16.02 -3.83
N ALA A 64 -2.99 15.12 -3.76
CA ALA A 64 -2.75 13.72 -3.43
C ALA A 64 -1.82 13.03 -4.46
N LYS A 65 -2.00 13.27 -5.76
CA LYS A 65 -1.07 12.77 -6.79
C LYS A 65 0.35 13.28 -6.57
N ARG A 66 0.52 14.59 -6.36
CA ARG A 66 1.83 15.19 -6.06
C ARG A 66 2.46 14.62 -4.80
N ALA A 67 1.66 14.33 -3.77
CA ALA A 67 2.15 13.71 -2.53
C ALA A 67 2.68 12.28 -2.77
N LEU A 68 1.98 11.49 -3.60
CA LEU A 68 2.45 10.17 -4.00
C LEU A 68 3.75 10.25 -4.81
N ASP A 69 3.82 11.15 -5.79
CA ASP A 69 5.03 11.37 -6.59
C ASP A 69 6.21 11.83 -5.72
N ALA A 70 5.96 12.71 -4.75
CA ALA A 70 6.96 13.17 -3.78
C ALA A 70 7.45 12.03 -2.88
N LEU A 71 6.56 11.16 -2.39
CA LEU A 71 6.95 9.97 -1.63
C LEU A 71 7.87 9.07 -2.46
N LYS A 72 7.47 8.75 -3.71
CA LYS A 72 8.21 7.83 -4.59
C LYS A 72 9.58 8.40 -4.98
N SER A 73 9.65 9.70 -5.28
CA SER A 73 10.88 10.37 -5.74
C SER A 73 11.86 10.72 -4.62
N SER A 74 11.39 10.98 -3.40
CA SER A 74 12.24 11.26 -2.24
C SER A 74 12.80 10.00 -1.56
N SER A 75 12.23 8.83 -1.87
CA SER A 75 12.68 7.55 -1.32
C SER A 75 14.08 7.18 -1.83
N LYS A 76 14.93 6.70 -0.91
CA LYS A 76 16.24 6.10 -1.26
C LYS A 76 16.08 4.73 -1.90
N ILE A 77 14.98 4.04 -1.61
CA ILE A 77 14.63 2.75 -2.19
C ILE A 77 13.80 3.02 -3.44
N ARG A 78 14.21 2.45 -4.58
CA ARG A 78 13.49 2.63 -5.85
C ARG A 78 12.06 2.12 -5.75
N PHE A 79 11.12 2.94 -6.20
CA PHE A 79 9.74 2.55 -6.44
C PHE A 79 9.55 2.12 -7.90
N GLU A 80 8.82 1.03 -8.14
CA GLU A 80 8.46 0.54 -9.45
C GLU A 80 6.97 0.17 -9.52
N LEU A 81 6.27 0.72 -10.51
CA LEU A 81 4.88 0.37 -10.77
C LEU A 81 4.83 -0.98 -11.50
N ILE A 82 4.11 -1.95 -10.93
CA ILE A 82 3.90 -3.27 -11.54
C ILE A 82 2.48 -3.41 -12.11
N SER A 83 2.33 -4.34 -13.07
CA SER A 83 1.02 -4.67 -13.65
C SER A 83 0.05 -5.21 -12.59
N ASP A 84 -1.23 -4.91 -12.79
CA ASP A 84 -2.34 -5.23 -11.89
C ASP A 84 -3.54 -5.75 -12.69
N ASP A 85 -3.26 -6.68 -13.60
CA ASP A 85 -4.19 -7.26 -14.57
C ASP A 85 -4.87 -8.54 -14.07
N VAL A 86 -4.60 -8.94 -12.82
CA VAL A 86 -5.20 -10.13 -12.18
C VAL A 86 -6.42 -9.71 -11.36
N GLY A 87 -7.60 -9.88 -11.96
CA GLY A 87 -8.87 -9.63 -11.27
C GLY A 87 -9.22 -10.70 -10.24
N ALA A 88 -10.18 -10.40 -9.36
CA ALA A 88 -10.65 -11.31 -8.30
C ALA A 88 -11.17 -12.67 -8.81
N ALA A 89 -11.59 -12.74 -10.08
CA ALA A 89 -12.01 -14.01 -10.71
C ALA A 89 -10.85 -15.00 -10.93
N GLN A 90 -9.60 -14.52 -10.90
CA GLN A 90 -8.38 -15.30 -11.16
C GLN A 90 -7.53 -15.46 -9.89
N LEU A 91 -8.16 -15.38 -8.71
CA LEU A 91 -7.44 -15.60 -7.45
C LEU A 91 -6.79 -16.99 -7.45
N PRO A 92 -5.54 -17.10 -6.95
CA PRO A 92 -4.91 -18.40 -6.78
C PRO A 92 -5.75 -19.27 -5.84
N ALA A 93 -5.67 -20.58 -6.02
CA ALA A 93 -6.30 -21.52 -5.12
C ALA A 93 -5.88 -21.20 -3.66
N ILE A 94 -6.84 -21.25 -2.75
CA ILE A 94 -6.59 -21.01 -1.33
C ILE A 94 -5.51 -21.99 -0.87
N PRO A 95 -4.38 -21.51 -0.32
CA PRO A 95 -3.32 -22.39 0.15
C PRO A 95 -3.84 -23.39 1.20
N PRO A 96 -3.35 -24.64 1.21
CA PRO A 96 -3.68 -25.59 2.26
C PRO A 96 -3.42 -24.99 3.64
N GLY A 97 -4.44 -24.94 4.51
CA GLY A 97 -4.35 -24.39 5.87
C GLY A 97 -5.02 -23.03 6.09
N TRP A 98 -5.31 -22.26 5.04
CA TRP A 98 -6.20 -21.10 5.13
C TRP A 98 -7.65 -21.58 5.21
N ARG A 99 -8.12 -21.98 6.41
CA ARG A 99 -9.54 -22.31 6.62
C ARG A 99 -10.36 -21.03 6.58
N THR A 100 -11.50 -21.06 5.88
CA THR A 100 -12.57 -20.07 6.11
C THR A 100 -12.93 -20.13 7.59
N PRO A 101 -12.95 -18.99 8.32
CA PRO A 101 -13.41 -18.96 9.70
C PRO A 101 -14.79 -19.61 9.80
N GLU A 102 -15.01 -20.47 10.81
CA GLU A 102 -16.30 -21.13 11.03
C GLU A 102 -17.49 -20.14 11.12
N VAL A 103 -17.19 -18.88 11.47
CA VAL A 103 -18.14 -17.77 11.49
C VAL A 103 -18.84 -17.54 10.14
N LEU A 104 -18.19 -17.84 9.01
CA LEU A 104 -18.78 -17.72 7.67
C LEU A 104 -19.63 -18.93 7.25
N ARG A 105 -19.59 -20.05 7.98
CA ARG A 105 -20.43 -21.22 7.71
C ARG A 105 -21.85 -21.10 8.25
N ARG A 106 -22.11 -20.21 9.22
CA ARG A 106 -23.42 -20.06 9.87
C ARG A 106 -24.42 -19.14 9.15
N ARG A 107 -24.09 -18.66 7.95
CA ARG A 107 -25.03 -17.92 7.08
C ARG A 107 -25.34 -18.74 5.82
N LYS A 108 -26.01 -19.88 6.00
CA LYS A 108 -26.81 -20.54 4.98
C LYS A 108 -28.09 -21.03 5.62
#